data_AF-A0A376TFH5-F1
#
_entry.id   AF-A0A376TFH5-F1
#
_cell.length_a   1.000
_cell.length_b   1.000
_cell.length_c   1.000
_cell.angle_alpha   90.00
_cell.angle_beta   90.00
_cell.angle_gamma   90.00
#
_symmetry.space_group_name_H-M   'P 1'
#
loop_
_entity.id
_entity.type
_entity.pdbx_description
1 polymer ?
#
loop_
_entity_poly.entity_id
_entity_poly.type
_entity_poly.pdbx_seq_one_letter_code
_entity_poly.pdbx_strand_id
1 'polypeptide(L)'
;MVSQPLCQTVVTFRCHCQRGNITSDAVFNFFDNLLPDSPIVRDRIVKRYHAKSRQPFDLLSEIGRDSVGAVTLLPENETITRPIMAWEKLTEARLEEVLTAYKADIPLGMIREENDFRISVAGAQEKTALLRIGNDWCIPKGITPTTHIIKLPIGEIRQPNATLDLSQSVDNEYYCLLLAKELGLNVPDAEIIKAGRVPRVSGRTF
;
A
#
# COMPACT_ATOMS: atom_id res chain seq x y z
N MET A 1 -33.28 -25.74 17.79
CA MET A 1 -32.79 -24.47 17.21
C MET A 1 -31.55 -24.80 16.40
N VAL A 2 -31.67 -24.79 15.07
CA VAL A 2 -30.53 -24.98 14.17
C VAL A 2 -29.78 -23.66 14.15
N SER A 3 -28.59 -23.62 14.72
CA SER A 3 -27.68 -22.47 14.59
C SER A 3 -27.32 -22.34 13.11
N GLN A 4 -27.81 -21.29 12.45
CA GLN A 4 -27.26 -20.87 11.17
C GLN A 4 -25.74 -20.69 11.35
N PRO A 5 -24.89 -21.24 10.47
CA PRO A 5 -23.49 -20.86 10.50
C PRO A 5 -23.43 -19.37 10.17
N LEU A 6 -22.87 -18.58 11.09
CA LEU A 6 -22.43 -17.22 10.80
C LEU A 6 -21.67 -17.29 9.48
N CYS A 7 -22.19 -16.62 8.46
CA CYS A 7 -21.50 -16.44 7.18
C CYS A 7 -20.27 -15.56 7.47
N GLN A 8 -19.20 -16.18 7.97
CA GLN A 8 -17.91 -15.53 8.11
C GLN A 8 -17.31 -15.48 6.71
N THR A 9 -17.12 -14.28 6.18
CA THR A 9 -16.44 -14.05 4.90
C THR A 9 -15.04 -14.67 4.96
N VAL A 10 -14.66 -15.38 3.90
CA VAL A 10 -13.34 -16.01 3.77
C VAL A 10 -12.24 -14.96 3.54
N VAL A 11 -11.03 -15.21 4.04
CA VAL A 11 -9.86 -14.34 3.83
C VAL A 11 -9.47 -14.27 2.35
N THR A 12 -9.67 -15.38 1.61
CA THR A 12 -9.53 -15.44 0.16
C THR A 12 -10.38 -16.58 -0.41
N PHE A 13 -10.88 -16.44 -1.64
CA PHE A 13 -11.65 -17.50 -2.32
C PHE A 13 -10.86 -18.81 -2.51
N ARG A 14 -9.54 -18.78 -2.39
CA ARG A 14 -8.69 -19.98 -2.43
C ARG A 14 -8.57 -20.70 -1.08
N CYS A 15 -9.04 -20.09 0.00
CA CYS A 15 -9.00 -20.63 1.37
C CYS A 15 -10.41 -20.57 1.98
N HIS A 16 -11.18 -21.65 1.85
CA HIS A 16 -12.54 -21.73 2.39
C HIS A 16 -12.54 -21.83 3.91
N CYS A 17 -13.62 -21.35 4.55
CA CYS A 17 -13.80 -21.50 5.99
C CYS A 17 -13.82 -22.98 6.35
N GLN A 18 -12.84 -23.41 7.15
CA GLN A 18 -12.73 -24.76 7.66
C GLN A 18 -12.24 -24.77 9.10
N ARG A 19 -12.46 -25.89 9.80
CA ARG A 19 -11.90 -26.13 11.13
C ARG A 19 -10.55 -26.84 10.98
N GLY A 20 -9.53 -26.36 11.69
CA GLY A 20 -8.17 -26.90 11.65
C GLY A 20 -7.22 -26.07 10.78
N ASN A 21 -5.95 -26.45 10.77
CA ASN A 21 -4.89 -25.68 10.10
C ASN A 21 -5.02 -25.78 8.57
N ILE A 22 -4.74 -24.68 7.88
CA ILE A 22 -4.60 -24.64 6.41
C ILE A 22 -3.12 -24.55 6.08
N THR A 23 -2.57 -25.56 5.39
CA THR A 23 -1.14 -25.63 5.04
C THR A 23 -0.89 -25.58 3.53
N SER A 24 -1.91 -25.29 2.73
CA SER A 24 -1.78 -25.17 1.28
C SER A 24 -0.95 -23.96 0.87
N ASP A 25 -0.27 -24.04 -0.27
CA ASP A 25 0.45 -22.93 -0.90
C ASP A 25 -0.42 -21.70 -1.15
N ALA A 26 -1.74 -21.87 -1.24
CA ALA A 26 -2.69 -20.77 -1.36
C ALA A 26 -2.59 -19.76 -0.20
N VAL A 27 -2.25 -20.23 1.01
CA VAL A 27 -2.04 -19.36 2.18
C VAL A 27 -0.80 -18.50 1.97
N PHE A 28 0.31 -19.12 1.59
CA PHE A 28 1.56 -18.41 1.29
C PHE A 28 1.36 -17.39 0.18
N ASN A 29 0.78 -17.81 -0.94
CA ASN A 29 0.54 -16.96 -2.10
C ASN A 29 -0.39 -15.80 -1.78
N PHE A 30 -1.40 -16.00 -0.93
CA PHE A 30 -2.27 -14.90 -0.50
C PHE A 30 -1.49 -13.80 0.21
N PHE A 31 -0.68 -14.16 1.20
CA PHE A 31 0.12 -13.19 1.96
C PHE A 31 1.25 -12.58 1.13
N ASP A 32 1.88 -13.36 0.26
CA ASP A 32 2.93 -12.85 -0.64
C ASP A 32 2.39 -11.77 -1.59
N ASN A 33 1.15 -11.92 -2.07
CA ASN A 33 0.48 -10.94 -2.93
C ASN A 33 0.03 -9.66 -2.19
N LEU A 34 0.15 -9.58 -0.87
CA LEU A 34 -0.08 -8.34 -0.11
C LEU A 34 1.16 -7.43 -0.11
N LEU A 35 2.33 -7.98 -0.44
CA LEU A 35 3.60 -7.28 -0.41
C LEU A 35 3.94 -6.66 -1.77
N PRO A 36 4.86 -5.67 -1.81
CA PRO A 36 5.37 -5.14 -3.07
C PRO A 36 6.02 -6.23 -3.93
N ASP A 37 5.75 -6.21 -5.23
CA ASP A 37 6.29 -7.22 -6.17
C ASP A 37 7.80 -7.01 -6.40
N SER A 38 8.27 -5.77 -6.23
CA SER A 38 9.66 -5.40 -6.48
C SER A 38 10.59 -5.94 -5.38
N PRO A 39 11.60 -6.77 -5.73
CA PRO A 39 12.59 -7.26 -4.78
C PRO A 39 13.34 -6.14 -4.07
N ILE A 40 13.57 -5.02 -4.75
CA ILE A 40 14.26 -3.82 -4.25
C ILE A 40 13.44 -3.18 -3.12
N VAL A 41 12.12 -3.06 -3.31
CA VAL A 41 11.25 -2.50 -2.26
C VAL A 41 11.21 -3.43 -1.05
N ARG A 42 11.20 -4.75 -1.26
CA ARG A 42 11.31 -5.74 -0.16
C ARG A 42 12.63 -5.60 0.60
N ASP A 43 13.76 -5.40 -0.08
CA ASP A 43 15.06 -5.16 0.57
C ASP A 43 15.05 -3.89 1.42
N ARG A 44 14.42 -2.82 0.92
CA ARG A 44 14.24 -1.57 1.66
C ARG A 44 13.41 -1.79 2.93
N ILE A 45 12.35 -2.62 2.88
CA ILE A 45 11.54 -2.97 4.06
C ILE A 45 12.39 -3.70 5.10
N VAL A 46 13.16 -4.71 4.68
CA VAL A 46 14.08 -5.45 5.57
C VAL A 46 15.05 -4.49 6.25
N LYS A 47 15.68 -3.59 5.48
CA LYS A 47 16.65 -2.62 6.00
C LYS A 47 16.01 -1.58 6.94
N ARG A 48 14.77 -1.16 6.68
CA ARG A 48 14.07 -0.11 7.44
C ARG A 48 13.57 -0.58 8.81
N TYR A 49 13.07 -1.81 8.89
CA TYR A 49 12.46 -2.36 10.10
C TYR A 49 13.27 -3.51 10.73
N HIS A 50 14.45 -3.82 10.17
CA HIS A 50 15.28 -4.95 10.60
C HIS A 50 14.51 -6.28 10.61
N ALA A 51 13.68 -6.49 9.58
CA ALA A 51 12.89 -7.72 9.46
C ALA A 51 13.81 -8.95 9.45
N LYS A 52 13.35 -10.04 10.06
CA LYS A 52 14.15 -11.27 10.24
C LYS A 52 14.55 -11.91 8.92
N SER A 53 13.72 -11.80 7.90
CA SER A 53 13.99 -12.33 6.57
C SER A 53 13.19 -11.60 5.48
N ARG A 54 13.38 -12.03 4.24
CA ARG A 54 12.59 -11.61 3.07
C ARG A 54 11.29 -12.42 2.88
N GLN A 55 10.97 -13.34 3.80
CA GLN A 55 9.77 -14.16 3.72
C GLN A 55 8.52 -13.31 3.98
N PRO A 56 7.37 -13.63 3.35
CA PRO A 56 6.18 -12.81 3.46
C PRO A 56 5.72 -12.56 4.90
N PHE A 57 5.79 -13.60 5.74
CA PHE A 57 5.41 -13.52 7.15
C PHE A 57 6.23 -12.48 7.93
N ASP A 58 7.57 -12.49 7.77
CA ASP A 58 8.46 -11.59 8.51
C ASP A 58 8.30 -10.15 8.03
N LEU A 59 8.08 -9.94 6.73
CA LEU A 59 7.82 -8.61 6.18
C LEU A 59 6.47 -8.05 6.64
N LEU A 60 5.40 -8.85 6.56
CA LEU A 60 4.07 -8.44 6.99
C LEU A 60 3.95 -8.25 8.50
N SER A 61 4.76 -8.96 9.29
CA SER A 61 4.84 -8.71 10.73
C SER A 61 5.28 -7.28 11.05
N GLU A 62 6.08 -6.66 10.16
CA GLU A 62 6.48 -5.27 10.28
C GLU A 62 5.48 -4.31 9.65
N ILE A 63 5.05 -4.53 8.41
CA ILE A 63 4.30 -3.53 7.62
C ILE A 63 2.81 -3.87 7.36
N GLY A 64 2.31 -5.01 7.85
CA GLY A 64 0.97 -5.53 7.52
C GLY A 64 -0.20 -4.88 8.26
N ARG A 65 0.01 -3.74 8.94
CA ARG A 65 -1.03 -3.07 9.74
C ARG A 65 -2.12 -2.43 8.88
N ASP A 66 -1.72 -1.90 7.72
CA ASP A 66 -2.62 -1.43 6.68
C ASP A 66 -2.21 -2.06 5.34
N SER A 67 -2.92 -3.12 4.96
CA SER A 67 -2.69 -3.88 3.73
C SER A 67 -3.86 -3.71 2.77
N VAL A 68 -3.63 -3.93 1.48
CA VAL A 68 -4.71 -3.92 0.47
C VAL A 68 -5.87 -4.83 0.90
N GLY A 69 -7.09 -4.28 0.86
CA GLY A 69 -8.30 -4.96 1.33
C GLY A 69 -8.62 -4.64 2.78
N ALA A 70 -9.14 -5.63 3.52
CA ALA A 70 -9.58 -5.47 4.90
C ALA A 70 -8.75 -6.30 5.91
N VAL A 71 -7.55 -6.74 5.50
CA VAL A 71 -6.68 -7.58 6.32
C VAL A 71 -5.69 -6.72 7.09
N THR A 72 -5.77 -6.77 8.41
CA THR A 72 -4.80 -6.17 9.33
C THR A 72 -4.04 -7.28 10.04
N LEU A 73 -2.72 -7.26 9.93
CA LEU A 73 -1.82 -8.21 10.57
C LEU A 73 -1.08 -7.53 11.72
N LEU A 74 -1.15 -8.16 12.89
CA LEU A 74 -0.51 -7.70 14.11
C LEU A 74 0.34 -8.84 14.69
N PRO A 75 1.49 -8.53 15.28
CA PRO A 75 2.22 -9.48 16.09
C PRO A 75 1.35 -10.03 17.22
N GLU A 76 1.45 -11.32 17.51
CA GLU A 76 0.62 -12.00 18.53
C GLU A 76 0.70 -11.34 19.92
N ASN A 77 1.87 -10.79 20.26
CA ASN A 77 2.13 -10.16 21.56
C ASN A 77 1.74 -8.67 21.60
N GLU A 78 1.17 -8.12 20.52
CA GLU A 78 0.81 -6.70 20.44
C GLU A 78 -0.69 -6.50 20.66
N THR A 79 -1.05 -5.88 21.78
CA THR A 79 -2.42 -5.42 22.05
C THR A 79 -2.58 -3.95 21.69
N ILE A 80 -3.52 -3.66 20.78
CA ILE A 80 -3.86 -2.28 20.40
C ILE A 80 -4.46 -1.56 21.61
N THR A 81 -3.71 -0.61 22.16
CA THR A 81 -4.07 0.17 23.36
C THR A 81 -4.38 1.64 23.04
N ARG A 82 -4.41 2.02 21.75
CA ARG A 82 -4.51 3.40 21.26
C ARG A 82 -5.88 3.68 20.62
N PRO A 83 -6.30 4.96 20.47
CA PRO A 83 -7.53 5.31 19.77
C PRO A 83 -7.57 4.68 18.37
N ILE A 84 -8.74 4.16 18.00
CA ILE A 84 -8.97 3.36 16.79
C ILE A 84 -8.67 4.16 15.51
N MET A 85 -8.82 5.49 15.56
CA MET A 85 -8.42 6.39 14.48
C MET A 85 -7.60 7.57 15.02
N ALA A 86 -6.33 7.62 14.61
CA ALA A 86 -5.41 8.69 14.91
C ALA A 86 -4.55 8.98 13.67
N TRP A 87 -4.24 10.25 13.44
CA TRP A 87 -3.47 10.67 12.27
C TRP A 87 -2.69 11.94 12.56
N GLU A 88 -1.66 12.16 11.75
CA GLU A 88 -0.87 13.39 11.76
C GLU A 88 -1.03 14.11 10.43
N LYS A 89 -1.46 15.37 10.49
CA LYS A 89 -1.59 16.22 9.30
C LYS A 89 -0.21 16.56 8.74
N LEU A 90 -0.05 16.38 7.43
CA LEU A 90 1.17 16.74 6.72
C LEU A 90 1.12 18.19 6.26
N THR A 91 2.26 18.87 6.39
CA THR A 91 2.54 20.11 5.65
C THR A 91 2.93 19.77 4.21
N GLU A 92 2.88 20.75 3.31
CA GLU A 92 3.30 20.54 1.91
C GLU A 92 4.75 20.05 1.81
N ALA A 93 5.65 20.60 2.63
CA ALA A 93 7.05 20.18 2.68
C ALA A 93 7.21 18.73 3.15
N ARG A 94 6.48 18.32 4.19
CA ARG A 94 6.50 16.93 4.66
C ARG A 94 5.84 15.97 3.68
N LEU A 95 4.79 16.40 2.97
CA LEU A 95 4.20 15.62 1.89
C LEU A 95 5.22 15.40 0.75
N GLU A 96 5.96 16.43 0.35
CA GLU A 96 7.02 16.27 -0.66
C GLU A 96 8.10 15.28 -0.22
N GLU A 97 8.49 15.31 1.05
CA GLU A 97 9.46 14.36 1.63
C GLU A 97 8.95 12.92 1.54
N VAL A 98 7.72 12.65 1.99
CA VAL A 98 7.09 11.33 1.87
C VAL A 98 7.06 10.86 0.40
N LEU A 99 6.68 11.76 -0.51
CA LEU A 99 6.57 11.46 -1.94
C LEU A 99 7.92 11.46 -2.69
N THR A 100 9.03 11.74 -2.02
CA THR A 100 10.39 11.64 -2.57
C THR A 100 11.28 10.66 -1.82
N ALA A 101 10.76 10.01 -0.78
CA ALA A 101 11.49 9.11 0.11
C ALA A 101 12.18 7.93 -0.62
N TYR A 102 11.63 7.50 -1.77
CA TYR A 102 12.25 6.48 -2.62
C TYR A 102 13.67 6.85 -3.08
N LYS A 103 13.99 8.15 -3.18
CA LYS A 103 15.34 8.65 -3.50
C LYS A 103 16.34 8.44 -2.36
N ALA A 104 15.85 8.27 -1.13
CA ALA A 104 16.63 7.99 0.08
C ALA A 104 16.59 6.51 0.47
N ASP A 105 16.22 5.62 -0.46
CA ASP A 105 16.02 4.18 -0.24
C ASP A 105 15.00 3.83 0.85
N ILE A 106 14.02 4.71 1.07
CA ILE A 106 12.93 4.48 2.01
C ILE A 106 11.76 3.79 1.28
N PRO A 107 11.27 2.65 1.78
CA PRO A 107 10.17 1.93 1.15
C PRO A 107 8.83 2.66 1.36
N LEU A 108 8.02 2.75 0.30
CA LEU A 108 6.62 3.19 0.35
C LEU A 108 6.37 4.55 1.06
N GLY A 109 7.35 5.45 1.08
CA GLY A 109 7.20 6.75 1.77
C GLY A 109 7.28 6.68 3.29
N MET A 110 7.66 5.53 3.88
CA MET A 110 7.73 5.31 5.33
C MET A 110 8.96 6.00 5.97
N ILE A 111 8.91 7.34 6.00
CA ILE A 111 9.99 8.21 6.51
C ILE A 111 10.46 7.80 7.91
N ARG A 112 11.72 8.07 8.23
CA ARG A 112 12.39 7.49 9.41
C ARG A 112 11.86 8.04 10.72
N GLU A 113 11.40 9.28 10.69
CA GLU A 113 10.76 10.00 11.78
C GLU A 113 9.41 9.36 12.17
N GLU A 114 8.80 8.60 11.25
CA GLU A 114 7.44 8.08 11.36
C GLU A 114 7.42 6.56 11.53
N ASN A 115 7.67 6.08 12.75
CA ASN A 115 7.72 4.64 13.05
C ASN A 115 6.35 3.94 13.03
N ASP A 116 5.27 4.71 13.18
CA ASP A 116 3.90 4.21 13.15
C ASP A 116 3.34 4.12 11.72
N PHE A 117 4.04 4.66 10.72
CA PHE A 117 3.60 4.58 9.33
C PHE A 117 4.00 3.22 8.74
N ARG A 118 3.03 2.30 8.70
CA ARG A 118 3.26 0.88 8.35
C ARG A 118 2.20 0.40 7.36
N ILE A 119 2.52 0.49 6.07
CA ILE A 119 1.61 0.18 4.97
C ILE A 119 2.19 -0.92 4.07
N SER A 120 1.31 -1.76 3.50
CA SER A 120 1.66 -2.78 2.51
C SER A 120 0.77 -2.64 1.27
N VAL A 121 1.37 -2.21 0.16
CA VAL A 121 0.68 -2.03 -1.11
C VAL A 121 1.36 -2.84 -2.20
N ALA A 122 0.62 -3.77 -2.80
CA ALA A 122 1.10 -4.66 -3.85
C ALA A 122 1.41 -3.92 -5.17
N GLY A 123 2.15 -4.57 -6.07
CA GLY A 123 2.52 -4.03 -7.38
C GLY A 123 3.99 -3.61 -7.50
N ALA A 124 4.48 -3.53 -8.74
CA ALA A 124 5.88 -3.23 -9.05
C ALA A 124 6.25 -1.73 -9.08
N GLN A 125 5.28 -0.86 -9.40
CA GLN A 125 5.50 0.60 -9.47
C GLN A 125 5.66 1.21 -8.07
N GLU A 126 6.59 2.15 -7.93
CA GLU A 126 6.77 2.90 -6.68
C GLU A 126 5.49 3.66 -6.32
N LYS A 127 5.03 3.46 -5.09
CA LYS A 127 3.77 3.99 -4.58
C LYS A 127 3.83 4.15 -3.08
N THR A 128 2.95 4.98 -2.54
CA THR A 128 2.67 5.08 -1.11
C THR A 128 1.16 5.10 -0.91
N ALA A 129 0.70 5.04 0.33
CA ALA A 129 -0.70 5.20 0.68
C ALA A 129 -0.82 6.18 1.84
N LEU A 130 -1.78 7.11 1.75
CA LEU A 130 -2.01 8.13 2.76
C LEU A 130 -3.49 8.23 3.10
N LEU A 131 -3.76 8.77 4.29
CA LEU A 131 -5.09 9.17 4.70
C LEU A 131 -5.37 10.58 4.20
N ARG A 132 -6.56 10.79 3.64
CA ARG A 132 -7.06 12.13 3.30
C ARG A 132 -8.27 12.48 4.19
N ILE A 133 -8.17 13.56 4.95
CA ILE A 133 -9.25 14.10 5.79
C ILE A 133 -9.63 15.48 5.25
N GLY A 134 -10.81 15.59 4.64
CA GLY A 134 -11.20 16.79 3.91
C GLY A 134 -10.20 17.07 2.78
N ASN A 135 -9.53 18.22 2.83
CA ASN A 135 -8.51 18.61 1.86
C ASN A 135 -7.07 18.34 2.33
N ASP A 136 -6.90 17.80 3.53
CA ASP A 136 -5.59 17.59 4.14
C ASP A 136 -5.07 16.16 3.93
N TRP A 137 -3.79 16.06 3.58
CA TRP A 137 -3.05 14.79 3.58
C TRP A 137 -2.55 14.49 4.99
N CYS A 138 -2.68 13.24 5.41
CA CYS A 138 -2.30 12.79 6.75
C CYS A 138 -1.56 11.45 6.71
N ILE A 139 -0.63 11.28 7.64
CA ILE A 139 -0.04 9.97 7.95
C ILE A 139 -0.96 9.29 8.98
N PRO A 140 -1.51 8.11 8.67
CA PRO A 140 -2.27 7.35 9.66
C PRO A 140 -1.35 6.82 10.77
N LYS A 141 -1.89 6.69 11.98
CA LYS A 141 -1.20 6.10 13.13
C LYS A 141 -1.90 4.82 13.56
N GLY A 142 -1.12 3.85 14.04
CA GLY A 142 -1.64 2.57 14.54
C GLY A 142 -2.28 1.73 13.44
N ILE A 143 -3.59 1.50 13.55
CA ILE A 143 -4.41 0.73 12.59
C ILE A 143 -5.36 1.62 11.78
N THR A 144 -5.13 2.93 11.79
CA THR A 144 -5.94 3.86 11.00
C THR A 144 -5.73 3.55 9.51
N PRO A 145 -6.78 3.24 8.73
CA PRO A 145 -6.59 2.87 7.33
C PRO A 145 -6.26 4.09 6.47
N THR A 146 -5.46 3.88 5.43
CA THR A 146 -5.29 4.85 4.34
C THR A 146 -6.52 4.89 3.45
N THR A 147 -6.72 6.02 2.75
CA THR A 147 -7.87 6.20 1.84
C THR A 147 -7.46 6.41 0.39
N HIS A 148 -6.17 6.61 0.13
CA HIS A 148 -5.65 6.85 -1.21
C HIS A 148 -4.33 6.13 -1.42
N ILE A 149 -4.17 5.58 -2.62
CA ILE A 149 -2.87 5.11 -3.12
C ILE A 149 -2.32 6.21 -4.03
N ILE A 150 -1.11 6.67 -3.70
CA ILE A 150 -0.40 7.69 -4.47
C ILE A 150 0.70 6.99 -5.26
N LYS A 151 0.60 7.03 -6.58
CA LYS A 151 1.58 6.43 -7.49
C LYS A 151 2.58 7.49 -7.95
N LEU A 152 3.84 7.11 -7.92
CA LEU A 152 4.96 7.95 -8.32
C LEU A 152 5.34 7.68 -9.78
N PRO A 153 5.96 8.66 -10.48
CA PRO A 153 6.46 8.43 -11.83
C PRO A 153 7.40 7.24 -11.91
N ILE A 154 7.25 6.40 -12.93
CA ILE A 154 8.06 5.20 -13.12
C ILE A 154 9.48 5.57 -13.58
N GLY A 155 9.62 6.62 -14.40
CA GLY A 155 10.88 6.99 -15.02
C GLY A 155 11.18 6.11 -16.23
N GLU A 156 12.46 5.78 -16.47
CA GLU A 156 12.86 4.96 -17.60
C GLU A 156 13.00 3.48 -17.23
N ILE A 157 12.39 2.61 -18.02
CA ILE A 157 12.60 1.15 -17.93
C ILE A 157 13.55 0.73 -19.04
N ARG A 158 14.73 0.22 -18.67
CA ARG A 158 15.68 -0.39 -19.60
C ARG A 158 15.29 -1.85 -19.84
N GLN A 159 14.91 -2.17 -21.07
CA GLN A 159 14.71 -3.53 -21.55
C GLN A 159 15.92 -3.94 -22.42
N PRO A 160 16.16 -5.24 -22.65
CA PRO A 160 17.31 -5.70 -23.43
C PRO A 160 17.45 -5.05 -24.80
N ASN A 161 16.32 -4.68 -25.43
CA ASN A 161 16.28 -4.19 -26.80
C ASN A 161 15.67 -2.77 -26.94
N ALA A 162 15.26 -2.13 -25.83
CA ALA A 162 14.63 -0.81 -25.87
C ALA A 162 14.67 -0.12 -24.50
N THR A 163 14.67 1.21 -24.49
CA THR A 163 14.36 1.99 -23.29
C THR A 163 12.95 2.53 -23.42
N LEU A 164 12.08 2.18 -22.48
CA LEU A 164 10.73 2.72 -22.41
C LEU A 164 10.74 3.91 -21.45
N ASP A 165 10.49 5.11 -21.99
CA ASP A 165 10.35 6.33 -21.20
C ASP A 165 8.91 6.41 -20.65
N LEU A 166 8.79 6.23 -19.33
CA LEU A 166 7.56 6.37 -18.55
C LEU A 166 7.71 7.50 -17.51
N SER A 167 8.53 8.51 -17.82
CA SER A 167 8.66 9.72 -16.99
C SER A 167 7.32 10.44 -16.76
N GLN A 168 6.40 10.34 -17.72
CA GLN A 168 5.04 10.87 -17.66
C GLN A 168 3.98 9.81 -17.34
N SER A 169 4.35 8.71 -16.64
CA SER A 169 3.40 7.64 -16.29
C SER A 169 2.18 8.13 -15.50
N VAL A 170 2.35 9.21 -14.73
CA VAL A 170 1.29 9.88 -13.96
C VAL A 170 0.22 10.46 -14.89
N ASP A 171 0.63 11.22 -15.90
CA ASP A 171 -0.28 11.86 -16.85
C ASP A 171 -0.97 10.81 -17.73
N ASN A 172 -0.22 9.79 -18.14
CA ASN A 172 -0.76 8.66 -18.91
C ASN A 172 -1.85 7.91 -18.13
N GLU A 173 -1.57 7.53 -16.88
CA GLU A 173 -2.54 6.84 -16.04
C GLU A 173 -3.79 7.69 -15.78
N TYR A 174 -3.61 8.97 -15.44
CA TYR A 174 -4.72 9.88 -15.22
C TYR A 174 -5.59 10.04 -16.46
N TYR A 175 -4.97 10.20 -17.64
CA TYR A 175 -5.69 10.29 -18.90
C TYR A 175 -6.50 9.02 -19.19
N CYS A 176 -5.90 7.84 -18.98
CA CYS A 176 -6.59 6.56 -19.18
C CYS A 176 -7.79 6.40 -18.23
N LEU A 177 -7.65 6.78 -16.96
CA LEU A 177 -8.74 6.73 -15.99
C LEU A 177 -9.86 7.70 -16.34
N LEU A 178 -9.54 8.94 -16.74
CA LEU A 178 -10.53 9.90 -17.21
C LEU A 178 -11.27 9.38 -18.44
N LEU A 179 -10.55 8.89 -19.46
CA LEU A 179 -11.15 8.34 -20.66
C LEU A 179 -12.07 7.15 -20.34
N ALA A 180 -11.62 6.22 -19.49
CA ALA A 180 -12.43 5.09 -19.08
C ALA A 180 -13.71 5.52 -18.36
N LYS A 181 -13.62 6.54 -17.49
CA LYS A 181 -14.78 7.12 -16.79
C LYS A 181 -15.77 7.78 -17.76
N GLU A 182 -15.28 8.57 -18.71
CA GLU A 182 -16.10 9.19 -19.76
C GLU A 182 -16.77 8.16 -20.67
N LEU A 183 -16.13 7.00 -20.88
CA LEU A 183 -16.69 5.86 -21.60
C LEU A 183 -17.67 5.02 -20.76
N GLY A 184 -17.94 5.40 -19.50
CA GLY A 184 -18.88 4.72 -18.60
C GLY A 184 -18.34 3.43 -17.97
N LEU A 185 -17.01 3.20 -18.00
CA LEU A 185 -16.40 2.07 -17.30
C LEU A 185 -16.33 2.35 -15.79
N ASN A 186 -16.48 1.30 -15.00
CA ASN A 186 -16.31 1.38 -13.54
C ASN A 186 -14.82 1.44 -13.19
N VAL A 187 -14.32 2.65 -12.94
CA VAL A 187 -12.91 2.93 -12.64
C VAL A 187 -12.77 3.76 -11.36
N PRO A 188 -11.60 3.70 -10.69
CA PRO A 188 -11.37 4.50 -9.52
C PRO A 188 -11.37 6.01 -9.83
N ASP A 189 -11.87 6.81 -8.89
CA ASP A 189 -11.65 8.25 -8.89
C ASP A 189 -10.17 8.52 -8.65
N ALA A 190 -9.60 9.36 -9.50
CA ALA A 190 -8.21 9.79 -9.40
C ALA A 190 -8.08 11.29 -9.62
N GLU A 191 -7.03 11.87 -9.05
CA GLU A 191 -6.63 13.26 -9.24
C GLU A 191 -5.11 13.37 -9.35
N ILE A 192 -4.63 14.39 -10.07
CA ILE A 192 -3.21 14.74 -10.07
C ILE A 192 -2.93 15.63 -8.87
N ILE A 193 -2.01 15.19 -8.00
CA ILE A 193 -1.52 15.98 -6.87
C ILE A 193 -0.11 16.49 -7.14
N LYS A 194 0.20 17.66 -6.58
CA LYS A 194 1.52 18.29 -6.65
C LYS A 194 1.99 18.61 -5.24
N ALA A 195 3.21 18.18 -4.94
CA ALA A 195 3.94 18.54 -3.73
C ALA A 195 5.39 18.83 -4.15
N GLY A 196 5.73 20.10 -4.32
CA GLY A 196 6.94 20.49 -5.05
C GLY A 196 6.78 20.34 -6.57
N ARG A 197 7.85 19.93 -7.27
CA ARG A 197 7.94 20.07 -8.75
C ARG A 197 7.38 18.90 -9.57
N VAL A 198 7.27 17.71 -9.00
CA VAL A 198 6.92 16.49 -9.76
C VAL A 198 5.43 16.17 -9.56
N PRO A 199 4.63 15.93 -10.62
CA PRO A 199 3.24 15.50 -10.46
C PRO A 199 3.17 14.04 -9.97
N ARG A 200 2.12 13.71 -9.20
CA ARG A 200 1.77 12.34 -8.79
C ARG A 200 0.29 12.09 -9.10
N VAL A 201 -0.09 10.84 -9.32
CA VAL A 201 -1.52 10.47 -9.41
C VAL A 201 -1.96 9.85 -8.09
N SER A 202 -3.03 10.38 -7.54
CA SER A 202 -3.68 9.89 -6.32
C SER A 202 -5.00 9.24 -6.70
N GLY A 203 -5.15 7.95 -6.41
CA GLY A 203 -6.40 7.22 -6.60
C GLY A 203 -7.05 6.91 -5.26
N ARG A 204 -8.37 7.10 -5.15
CA ARG A 204 -9.13 6.70 -3.96
C ARG A 204 -9.15 5.16 -3.84
N THR A 205 -9.06 4.62 -2.63
CA THR A 205 -9.24 3.19 -2.38
C THR A 205 -10.74 2.83 -2.40
N PHE A 206 -11.06 1.62 -2.88
CA PHE A 206 -12.43 1.09 -3.07
C PHE A 206 -12.65 -0.15 -2.22
#